data_AF-A0A842VU23-F1
#
_entry.id   AF-A0A842VU23-F1
#
_cell.length_a   1.000
_cell.length_b   1.000
_cell.length_c   1.000
_cell.angle_alpha   90.00
_cell.angle_beta   90.00
_cell.angle_gamma   90.00
#
_symmetry.space_group_name_H-M   'P 1'
#
loop_
_entity.id
_entity.type
_entity.pdbx_description
1 polymer ?
#
loop_
_entity_poly.entity_id
_entity_poly.type
_entity_poly.pdbx_seq_one_letter_code
_entity_poly.pdbx_strand_id
1 'polypeptide(L)'
;MEIEKIQRFLKNKHKFDRKKEDFEIIEDIKKNSNKICNLIKKNNIESLDTAIASFILELIKVCNIYEFDLPKVIKEKLNYGL
;
A
#
# COMPACT_ATOMS: atom_id res chain seq x y z
N MET A 1 8.77 -13.52 -4.26
CA MET A 1 7.29 -13.52 -3.99
C MET A 1 6.59 -12.54 -4.93
N GLU A 2 5.29 -12.67 -5.21
CA GLU A 2 4.59 -11.68 -6.07
C GLU A 2 4.67 -10.24 -5.52
N ILE A 3 4.61 -10.08 -4.19
CA ILE A 3 4.79 -8.77 -3.51
C ILE A 3 6.16 -8.14 -3.82
N GLU A 4 7.22 -8.94 -3.89
CA GLU A 4 8.57 -8.47 -4.21
C GLU A 4 8.66 -7.89 -5.63
N LYS A 5 8.02 -8.56 -6.60
CA LYS A 5 7.95 -8.09 -7.98
C LYS A 5 7.20 -6.77 -8.08
N ILE A 6 6.05 -6.67 -7.40
CA ILE A 6 5.23 -5.46 -7.36
C ILE A 6 6.01 -4.31 -6.72
N GLN A 7 6.69 -4.55 -5.59
CA GLN A 7 7.47 -3.51 -4.91
C GLN A 7 8.60 -2.98 -5.80
N ARG A 8 9.37 -3.87 -6.45
CA ARG A 8 10.44 -3.47 -7.38
C ARG A 8 9.89 -2.71 -8.60
N PHE A 9 8.79 -3.18 -9.17
CA PHE A 9 8.12 -2.50 -10.27
C PHE A 9 7.73 -1.07 -9.90
N LEU A 10 7.09 -0.87 -8.74
CA LEU A 10 6.70 0.45 -8.26
C LEU A 10 7.91 1.33 -7.95
N LYS A 11 8.98 0.78 -7.37
CA LYS A 11 10.22 1.52 -7.09
C LYS A 11 10.85 2.07 -8.37
N ASN A 12 10.84 1.28 -9.44
CA ASN A 12 11.36 1.69 -10.75
C ASN A 12 10.44 2.69 -11.46
N LYS A 13 9.12 2.43 -11.44
CA LYS A 13 8.13 3.28 -12.09
C LYS A 13 8.11 4.70 -11.51
N HIS A 14 8.23 4.81 -10.19
CA HIS A 14 8.16 6.09 -9.46
C HIS A 14 9.54 6.67 -9.13
N LYS A 15 10.62 6.17 -9.75
CA LYS A 15 12.00 6.60 -9.48
C LYS A 15 12.21 8.11 -9.69
N PHE A 16 11.42 8.72 -10.58
CA PHE A 16 11.51 10.13 -10.95
C PHE A 16 10.33 10.97 -10.46
N ASP A 17 9.42 10.37 -9.69
CA ASP A 17 8.31 11.11 -9.10
C ASP A 17 8.84 12.08 -8.06
N ARG A 18 8.16 13.22 -7.90
CA ARG A 18 8.41 14.12 -6.78
C ARG A 18 8.27 13.32 -5.48
N LYS A 19 9.26 13.43 -4.58
CA LYS A 19 9.11 12.90 -3.23
C LYS A 19 7.93 13.61 -2.57
N LYS A 20 6.91 12.83 -2.21
CA LYS A 20 5.79 13.33 -1.40
C LYS A 20 6.30 13.70 -0.02
N GLU A 21 5.71 14.74 0.55
CA GLU A 21 5.92 15.08 1.96
C GLU A 21 5.14 14.10 2.85
N ASP A 22 5.59 13.89 4.09
CA ASP A 22 4.96 12.95 5.03
C ASP A 22 3.45 13.24 5.22
N PHE A 23 3.07 14.52 5.24
CA PHE A 23 1.67 14.94 5.32
C PHE A 23 0.83 14.44 4.14
N GLU A 24 1.36 14.54 2.92
CA GLU A 24 0.67 14.08 1.70
C GLU A 24 0.50 12.55 1.72
N ILE A 25 1.53 11.83 2.17
CA ILE A 25 1.48 10.37 2.34
C ILE A 25 0.38 9.98 3.32
N ILE A 26 0.31 10.66 4.48
CA ILE A 26 -0.70 10.38 5.51
C ILE A 26 -2.11 10.66 4.98
N GLU A 27 -2.31 11.77 4.25
CA GLU A 27 -3.61 12.09 3.67
C GLU A 27 -4.07 11.06 2.63
N ASP A 28 -3.16 10.57 1.79
CA ASP A 28 -3.47 9.51 0.83
C ASP A 28 -3.84 8.18 1.50
N ILE A 29 -3.16 7.82 2.59
CA ILE A 29 -3.49 6.64 3.41
C ILE A 29 -4.91 6.82 4.00
N LYS A 30 -5.20 7.96 4.63
CA LYS A 30 -6.51 8.25 5.23
C LYS A 30 -7.62 8.20 4.18
N LYS A 31 -7.42 8.83 3.02
CA LYS A 31 -8.39 8.87 1.93
C LYS A 31 -8.76 7.47 1.44
N ASN A 32 -7.76 6.61 1.23
CA ASN A 32 -7.99 5.24 0.79
C ASN A 32 -8.66 4.37 1.87
N SER A 33 -8.24 4.52 3.14
CA SER A 33 -8.89 3.84 4.27
C SER A 33 -10.36 4.24 4.40
N ASN A 34 -10.67 5.54 4.35
CA ASN A 34 -12.04 6.06 4.39
C ASN A 34 -12.89 5.55 3.22
N LYS A 35 -12.31 5.45 2.01
CA LYS A 35 -12.99 4.88 0.85
C LYS A 35 -13.40 3.42 1.10
N ILE A 36 -12.51 2.60 1.63
CA ILE A 36 -12.80 1.19 1.98
C ILE A 36 -13.91 1.12 3.02
N CYS A 37 -13.79 1.88 4.12
CA CYS A 37 -14.82 1.90 5.17
C CYS A 37 -16.19 2.31 4.63
N ASN A 38 -16.24 3.30 3.73
CA ASN A 38 -17.49 3.75 3.12
C ASN A 38 -18.11 2.69 2.20
N LEU A 39 -17.30 1.93 1.46
CA LEU A 39 -17.79 0.84 0.60
C LEU A 39 -18.37 -0.31 1.44
N ILE A 40 -17.69 -0.70 2.52
CA ILE A 40 -18.17 -1.70 3.47
C ILE A 40 -19.51 -1.27 4.08
N LYS A 41 -19.60 -0.02 4.58
CA LYS A 41 -20.83 0.52 5.17
C LYS A 41 -22.02 0.53 4.19
N LYS A 42 -21.74 0.69 2.90
CA LYS A 42 -22.76 0.74 1.84
C LYS A 42 -23.07 -0.64 1.23
N ASN A 43 -22.47 -1.73 1.73
CA ASN A 43 -22.54 -3.06 1.14
C ASN A 43 -22.19 -3.09 -0.37
N ASN A 44 -21.37 -2.15 -0.83
CA ASN A 44 -20.91 -2.12 -2.23
C ASN A 44 -19.65 -2.98 -2.35
N ILE A 45 -19.85 -4.30 -2.44
CA ILE A 45 -18.78 -5.30 -2.52
C ILE A 45 -18.08 -5.25 -3.88
N GLU A 46 -18.80 -4.92 -4.96
CA GLU A 46 -18.28 -4.89 -6.34
C GLU A 46 -17.10 -3.92 -6.52
N SER A 47 -17.04 -2.85 -5.72
CA SER A 47 -15.94 -1.87 -5.77
C SER A 47 -14.89 -2.05 -4.66
N LEU A 48 -15.12 -3.00 -3.74
CA LEU A 48 -14.31 -3.15 -2.53
C LEU A 48 -12.93 -3.74 -2.83
N ASP A 49 -12.87 -4.72 -3.73
CA ASP A 49 -11.64 -5.38 -4.16
C ASP A 49 -10.62 -4.37 -4.74
N THR A 50 -11.10 -3.49 -5.61
CA THR A 50 -10.32 -2.46 -6.29
C THR A 50 -9.86 -1.39 -5.31
N ALA A 51 -10.70 -1.05 -4.33
CA ALA A 51 -10.33 -0.14 -3.25
C ALA A 51 -9.24 -0.73 -2.34
N ILE A 52 -9.35 -2.01 -1.97
CA ILE A 52 -8.34 -2.73 -1.19
C ILE A 52 -7.03 -2.82 -1.97
N ALA A 53 -7.07 -3.23 -3.24
CA ALA A 53 -5.89 -3.31 -4.09
C ALA A 53 -5.19 -1.95 -4.23
N SER A 54 -5.96 -0.88 -4.42
CA SER A 54 -5.41 0.49 -4.47
C SER A 54 -4.70 0.86 -3.17
N PHE A 55 -5.31 0.52 -2.02
CA PHE A 55 -4.73 0.81 -0.72
C PHE A 55 -3.44 0.02 -0.47
N ILE A 56 -3.42 -1.28 -0.82
CA ILE A 56 -2.21 -2.11 -0.72
C ILE A 56 -1.09 -1.53 -1.57
N LEU A 57 -1.38 -1.13 -2.82
CA LEU A 57 -0.36 -0.53 -3.69
C LEU A 57 0.19 0.77 -3.10
N GLU A 58 -0.64 1.58 -2.46
CA GLU A 58 -0.17 2.80 -1.78
C GLU A 58 0.75 2.46 -0.60
N LEU A 59 0.42 1.46 0.22
CA LEU A 59 1.29 1.00 1.30
C LEU A 59 2.63 0.46 0.78
N ILE A 60 2.64 -0.25 -0.36
CA ILE A 60 3.90 -0.71 -0.99
C ILE A 60 4.76 0.48 -1.45
N LYS A 61 4.16 1.56 -1.98
CA LYS A 61 4.91 2.79 -2.30
C LYS A 61 5.50 3.42 -1.05
N VAL A 62 4.76 3.46 0.05
CA VAL A 62 5.25 3.95 1.34
C VAL A 62 6.49 3.16 1.79
N CYS A 63 6.45 1.83 1.69
CA CYS A 63 7.64 1.01 1.95
C CYS A 63 8.82 1.38 1.05
N ASN A 64 8.60 1.71 -0.22
CA ASN A 64 9.67 2.17 -1.10
C ASN A 64 10.23 3.55 -0.71
N ILE A 65 9.39 4.47 -0.26
CA ILE A 65 9.79 5.82 0.17
C ILE A 65 10.69 5.73 1.41
N TYR A 66 10.32 4.91 2.39
CA TYR A 66 11.07 4.71 3.63
C TYR A 66 12.08 3.55 3.57
N GLU A 67 12.35 3.03 2.37
CA GLU A 67 13.33 1.96 2.10
C GLU A 67 13.13 0.66 2.90
N PHE A 68 11.88 0.32 3.21
CA PHE A 68 11.51 -0.94 3.85
C PHE A 68 11.41 -2.09 2.83
N ASP A 69 12.09 -3.20 3.11
CA ASP A 69 11.91 -4.46 2.37
C ASP A 69 10.64 -5.17 2.87
N LEU A 70 9.51 -4.89 2.20
CA LEU A 70 8.22 -5.42 2.62
C LEU A 70 8.16 -6.96 2.59
N PRO A 71 8.65 -7.67 1.55
CA PRO A 71 8.76 -9.13 1.59
C PRO A 71 9.52 -9.66 2.80
N LYS A 72 10.66 -9.04 3.15
CA LYS A 72 11.43 -9.43 4.34
C LYS A 72 10.62 -9.18 5.62
N VAL A 73 10.03 -8.00 5.77
CA VAL A 73 9.22 -7.64 6.95
C VAL A 73 8.02 -8.58 7.11
N ILE A 74 7.32 -8.91 6.03
CA ILE A 74 6.21 -9.86 6.05
C ILE A 74 6.70 -11.26 6.46
N LYS A 75 7.80 -11.73 5.88
CA LYS A 75 8.38 -13.04 6.22
C LYS A 75 8.80 -13.11 7.68
N GLU A 76 9.43 -12.06 8.20
CA GLU A 76 9.76 -11.94 9.61
C GLU A 76 8.49 -11.98 10.46
N LYS A 77 7.46 -11.19 10.13
CA LYS A 77 6.20 -11.20 10.87
C LYS A 77 5.50 -12.56 10.86
N LEU A 78 5.47 -13.27 9.73
CA LEU A 78 4.90 -14.63 9.65
C LEU A 78 5.71 -15.67 10.44
N ASN A 79 7.03 -15.48 10.55
CA ASN A 79 7.89 -16.38 11.32
C ASN A 79 7.88 -16.07 12.83
N TYR A 80 7.61 -14.81 13.20
CA TYR A 80 7.68 -14.30 14.58
C TYR A 80 6.30 -13.89 15.14
N GLY A 81 5.21 -14.38 14.54
CA GLY A 81 3.84 -14.20 15.03
C GLY A 81 3.23 -12.85 14.60
N LEU A 82 2.54 -12.71 13.46
CA LEU A 82 1.28 -13.35 13.09
C LEU A 82 1.12 -14.82 13.50
#